data_AF-A0A497BUK3-F1
#
_entry.id   AF-A0A497BUK3-F1
#
_cell.length_a   1.000
_cell.length_b   1.000
_cell.length_c   1.000
_cell.angle_alpha   90.00
_cell.angle_beta   90.00
_cell.angle_gamma   90.00
#
_symmetry.space_group_name_H-M   'P 1'
#
loop_
_entity.id
_entity.type
_entity.pdbx_description
1 polymer ?
#
loop_
_entity_poly.entity_id
_entity_poly.type
_entity_poly.pdbx_seq_one_letter_code
_entity_poly.pdbx_strand_id
1 'polypeptide(L)'
;MEVGLNLTGGWKSDKVWQIGRAEIMNDSAVNERAMSQTITFHPIGRVERDAGDEGLSHNGLRARPARILLDPALSDGLMGLEPGSDIVVLYYLHRSSGYDLRVHPRGDPSRPLRGVFAVRSPRRPNPIGVTTARVLRVAGNLLEVVGLDALDGSPVLDIKARSSSFDSPYVG
;
A
#
# COMPACT_ATOMS: atom_id res chain seq x y z
N MET A 1 32.15 14.75 -29.00
CA MET A 1 32.01 15.30 -27.64
C MET A 1 30.89 14.52 -26.98
N GLU A 2 31.26 13.44 -26.32
CA GLU A 2 30.35 12.53 -25.64
C GLU A 2 30.49 12.83 -24.14
N VAL A 3 29.42 13.28 -23.49
CA VAL A 3 29.45 13.66 -22.08
C VAL A 3 29.04 12.43 -21.29
N GLY A 4 30.03 11.66 -20.83
CA GLY A 4 29.83 10.54 -19.92
C GLY A 4 29.44 11.05 -18.54
N LEU A 5 28.22 10.72 -18.09
CA LEU A 5 27.79 10.95 -16.71
C LEU A 5 28.22 9.75 -15.85
N ASN A 6 29.38 9.89 -15.21
CA ASN A 6 29.78 9.03 -14.09
C ASN A 6 28.94 9.38 -12.86
N LEU A 7 28.06 8.47 -12.44
CA LEU A 7 27.36 8.54 -11.16
C LEU A 7 27.78 7.36 -10.27
N THR A 8 29.00 7.40 -9.75
CA THR A 8 29.45 6.51 -8.66
C THR A 8 29.40 7.27 -7.32
N GLY A 9 28.20 7.64 -6.89
CA GLY A 9 27.96 8.14 -5.53
C GLY A 9 27.73 6.96 -4.59
N GLY A 10 28.81 6.40 -4.03
CA GLY A 10 28.74 5.30 -3.07
C GLY A 10 28.05 5.70 -1.77
N TRP A 11 26.94 5.04 -1.44
CA TRP A 11 26.35 5.07 -0.09
C TRP A 11 27.18 4.16 0.82
N LYS A 12 28.11 4.74 1.59
CA LYS A 12 28.72 4.06 2.74
C LYS A 12 27.94 4.40 4.00
N SER A 13 27.07 3.49 4.44
CA SER A 13 26.62 3.45 5.83
C SER A 13 26.57 2.00 6.29
N ASP A 14 27.57 1.58 7.06
CA ASP A 14 27.68 0.24 7.68
C ASP A 14 26.74 0.08 8.89
N LYS A 15 25.48 0.53 8.78
CA LYS A 15 24.49 0.34 9.84
C LYS A 15 23.61 -0.86 9.54
N VAL A 16 23.92 -1.96 10.24
CA VAL A 16 23.11 -3.17 10.35
C VAL A 16 21.76 -2.81 10.95
N TRP A 17 20.68 -2.99 10.19
CA TRP A 17 19.31 -2.90 10.73
C TRP A 17 18.88 -4.27 11.24
N GLN A 18 18.85 -4.46 12.56
CA GLN A 18 18.31 -5.67 13.19
C GLN A 18 16.78 -5.54 13.31
N ILE A 19 16.05 -6.15 12.37
CA ILE A 19 14.65 -6.53 12.58
C ILE A 19 14.59 -8.04 12.37
N GLY A 20 14.74 -8.80 13.46
CA GLY A 20 14.61 -10.26 13.49
C GLY A 20 15.67 -11.04 12.69
N ARG A 21 16.71 -11.56 13.35
CA ARG A 21 17.61 -12.69 12.97
C ARG A 21 18.03 -12.91 11.50
N ALA A 22 17.93 -11.93 10.61
CA ALA A 22 18.53 -11.98 9.28
C ALA A 22 19.68 -10.98 9.22
N GLU A 23 20.91 -11.48 9.09
CA GLU A 23 22.05 -10.65 8.71
C GLU A 23 21.87 -10.23 7.25
N ILE A 24 21.44 -8.99 7.03
CA ILE A 24 21.34 -8.42 5.68
C ILE A 24 22.69 -7.79 5.34
N MET A 25 23.56 -8.54 4.67
CA MET A 25 24.78 -7.99 4.06
C MET A 25 24.38 -7.06 2.89
N ASN A 26 25.03 -5.90 2.81
CA ASN A 26 24.85 -4.95 1.70
C ASN A 26 25.63 -5.44 0.47
N ASP A 27 25.03 -6.37 -0.28
CA ASP A 27 25.61 -6.89 -1.53
C ASP A 27 24.99 -6.16 -2.73
N SER A 28 25.80 -5.36 -3.44
CA SER A 28 25.36 -4.60 -4.62
C SER A 28 24.85 -5.50 -5.75
N ALA A 29 25.37 -6.72 -5.88
CA ALA A 29 24.90 -7.68 -6.88
C ALA A 29 23.51 -8.24 -6.54
N VAL A 30 23.18 -8.33 -5.25
CA VAL A 30 21.82 -8.70 -4.78
C VAL A 30 20.81 -7.61 -5.15
N ASN A 31 21.18 -6.33 -4.97
CA ASN A 31 20.30 -5.20 -5.31
C ASN A 31 20.03 -5.09 -6.82
N GLU A 32 21.06 -5.29 -7.66
CA GLU A 32 20.91 -5.29 -9.13
C GLU A 32 20.01 -6.43 -9.64
N ARG A 33 20.15 -7.63 -9.05
CA ARG A 33 19.25 -8.75 -9.33
C ARG A 33 17.82 -8.44 -8.89
N ALA A 34 17.61 -7.86 -7.72
CA ALA A 34 16.28 -7.49 -7.24
C ALA A 34 15.57 -6.50 -8.19
N MET A 35 16.30 -5.55 -8.78
CA MET A 35 15.73 -4.56 -9.71
C MET A 35 15.30 -5.14 -11.06
N SER A 36 15.85 -6.29 -11.46
CA SER A 36 15.53 -6.97 -12.73
C SER A 36 14.54 -8.12 -12.56
N GLN A 37 14.18 -8.47 -11.32
CA GLN A 37 13.26 -9.55 -11.02
C GLN A 37 11.80 -9.10 -10.98
N THR A 38 10.92 -9.93 -11.54
CA THR A 38 9.48 -9.79 -11.34
C THR A 38 9.13 -10.11 -9.90
N ILE A 39 8.48 -9.17 -9.22
CA ILE A 39 7.92 -9.38 -7.88
C ILE A 39 6.46 -9.77 -8.04
N THR A 40 6.08 -10.94 -7.52
CA THR A 40 4.69 -11.44 -7.55
C THR A 40 4.08 -11.35 -6.17
N PHE A 41 2.84 -10.85 -6.10
CA PHE A 41 2.06 -10.81 -4.87
C PHE A 41 0.83 -11.71 -5.01
N HIS A 42 0.51 -12.44 -3.95
CA HIS A 42 -0.72 -13.19 -3.83
C HIS A 42 -1.66 -12.45 -2.88
N PRO A 43 -2.91 -12.18 -3.28
CA PRO A 43 -3.87 -11.55 -2.38
C PRO A 43 -4.06 -12.39 -1.11
N ILE A 44 -4.06 -11.74 0.06
CA ILE A 44 -4.35 -12.36 1.35
C ILE A 44 -5.85 -12.35 1.68
N GLY A 45 -6.65 -11.69 0.85
CA GLY A 45 -8.08 -11.50 1.03
C GLY A 45 -8.68 -10.55 0.01
N ARG A 46 -9.93 -10.17 0.23
CA ARG A 46 -10.66 -9.20 -0.60
C ARG A 46 -11.48 -8.23 0.23
N VAL A 47 -11.76 -7.08 -0.35
CA VAL A 47 -12.69 -6.09 0.21
C VAL A 47 -14.12 -6.45 -0.19
N GLU A 48 -15.04 -6.36 0.77
CA GLU A 48 -16.49 -6.44 0.56
C GLU A 48 -17.16 -5.16 1.08
N ARG A 49 -18.06 -4.61 0.28
CA ARG A 49 -18.87 -3.43 0.64
C ARG A 49 -20.36 -3.73 0.61
N ASP A 50 -21.14 -2.85 1.21
CA ASP A 50 -22.59 -2.92 1.17
C ASP A 50 -23.13 -2.39 -0.17
N ALA A 51 -24.33 -2.82 -0.55
CA ALA A 51 -25.03 -2.29 -1.71
C ALA A 51 -25.28 -0.78 -1.55
N GLY A 52 -25.07 -0.01 -2.62
CA GLY A 52 -25.19 1.45 -2.62
C GLY A 52 -23.86 2.18 -2.40
N ASP A 53 -22.77 1.47 -2.12
CA ASP A 53 -21.41 2.04 -2.11
C ASP A 53 -20.84 2.21 -3.54
N GLU A 54 -21.50 1.68 -4.58
CA GLU A 54 -21.04 1.80 -5.95
C GLU A 54 -20.99 3.26 -6.43
N GLY A 55 -19.89 3.64 -7.07
CA GLY A 55 -19.73 4.98 -7.64
C GLY A 55 -19.49 6.09 -6.61
N LEU A 56 -19.44 5.77 -5.30
CA LEU A 56 -19.05 6.75 -4.28
C LEU A 56 -17.63 7.28 -4.53
N SER A 57 -17.44 8.56 -4.22
CA SER A 57 -16.10 9.14 -4.18
C SER A 57 -15.24 8.47 -3.10
N HIS A 58 -13.92 8.62 -3.18
CA HIS A 58 -12.99 8.18 -2.14
C HIS A 58 -13.44 8.59 -0.73
N ASN A 59 -13.86 9.83 -0.52
CA ASN A 59 -14.33 10.28 0.80
C ASN A 59 -15.66 9.61 1.21
N GLY A 60 -16.55 9.36 0.24
CA GLY A 60 -17.79 8.63 0.48
C GLY A 60 -17.54 7.20 0.95
N LEU A 61 -16.63 6.48 0.27
CA LEU A 61 -16.22 5.13 0.65
C LEU A 61 -15.60 5.07 2.05
N ARG A 62 -14.75 6.05 2.39
CA ARG A 62 -14.08 6.12 3.71
C ARG A 62 -15.04 6.37 4.85
N ALA A 63 -16.15 7.05 4.59
CA ALA A 63 -17.17 7.35 5.59
C ALA A 63 -18.08 6.15 5.91
N ARG A 64 -17.92 5.03 5.17
CA ARG A 64 -18.73 3.82 5.33
C ARG A 64 -17.88 2.66 5.87
N PRO A 65 -18.46 1.77 6.70
CA PRO A 65 -17.83 0.50 7.02
C PRO A 65 -17.57 -0.33 5.76
N ALA A 66 -16.49 -1.10 5.77
CA ALA A 66 -16.18 -2.11 4.78
C ALA A 66 -15.65 -3.35 5.50
N ARG A 67 -15.71 -4.51 4.84
CA ARG A 67 -15.16 -5.76 5.37
C ARG A 67 -13.97 -6.17 4.54
N ILE A 68 -12.93 -6.68 5.20
CA ILE A 68 -11.85 -7.41 4.56
C ILE A 68 -12.05 -8.88 4.94
N LEU A 69 -12.37 -9.70 3.94
CA LEU A 69 -12.46 -11.14 4.11
C LEU A 69 -11.12 -11.75 3.71
N LEU A 70 -10.38 -12.24 4.70
CA LEU A 70 -9.08 -12.88 4.50
C LEU A 70 -9.26 -14.31 4.00
N ASP A 71 -8.23 -14.85 3.36
CA ASP A 71 -8.08 -16.30 3.23
C ASP A 71 -8.16 -16.92 4.64
N PRO A 72 -9.07 -17.89 4.89
CA PRO A 72 -9.18 -18.55 6.18
C PRO A 72 -7.85 -19.10 6.71
N ALA A 73 -6.96 -19.57 5.84
CA ALA A 73 -5.65 -20.11 6.22
C ALA A 73 -4.69 -19.04 6.79
N LEU A 74 -5.00 -17.76 6.59
CA LEU A 74 -4.22 -16.62 7.09
C LEU A 74 -4.85 -15.92 8.29
N SER A 75 -5.99 -16.43 8.79
CA SER A 75 -6.78 -15.76 9.85
C SER A 75 -6.04 -15.61 11.18
N ASP A 76 -5.15 -16.54 11.53
CA ASP A 76 -4.28 -16.43 12.71
C ASP A 76 -3.40 -15.16 12.68
N GLY A 77 -3.11 -14.63 11.49
CA GLY A 77 -2.38 -13.36 11.32
C GLY A 77 -3.12 -12.13 11.85
N LEU A 78 -4.42 -12.25 12.19
CA LEU A 78 -5.20 -11.18 12.83
C LEU A 78 -5.06 -11.16 14.35
N MET A 79 -4.38 -12.14 14.95
CA MET A 79 -4.20 -12.22 16.41
C MET A 79 -3.64 -10.91 16.97
N GLY A 80 -4.31 -10.36 17.98
CA GLY A 80 -3.93 -9.10 18.64
C GLY A 80 -4.57 -7.84 18.05
N LEU A 81 -5.28 -7.93 16.92
CA LEU A 81 -6.17 -6.86 16.47
C LEU A 81 -7.48 -6.88 17.27
N GLU A 82 -7.94 -5.70 17.67
CA GLU A 82 -9.17 -5.52 18.44
C GLU A 82 -9.98 -4.34 17.87
N PRO A 83 -11.30 -4.25 18.15
CA PRO A 83 -12.05 -3.02 17.91
C PRO A 83 -11.31 -1.82 18.50
N GLY A 84 -11.04 -0.81 17.68
CA GLY A 84 -10.24 0.35 18.08
C GLY A 84 -8.82 0.39 17.52
N SER A 85 -8.25 -0.74 17.07
CA SER A 85 -6.93 -0.78 16.44
C SER A 85 -6.91 0.08 15.16
N ASP A 86 -5.87 0.90 14.99
CA ASP A 86 -5.58 1.53 13.69
C ASP A 86 -4.65 0.61 12.89
N ILE A 87 -4.97 0.42 11.61
CA ILE A 87 -4.20 -0.41 10.69
C ILE A 87 -3.89 0.34 9.40
N VAL A 88 -2.83 -0.07 8.71
CA VAL A 88 -2.51 0.32 7.33
C VAL A 88 -2.84 -0.86 6.43
N VAL A 89 -3.71 -0.64 5.45
CA VAL A 89 -4.14 -1.65 4.48
C VAL A 89 -3.50 -1.36 3.13
N LEU A 90 -2.80 -2.34 2.58
CA LEU A 90 -2.30 -2.31 1.21
C LEU A 90 -3.20 -3.18 0.34
N TYR A 91 -3.68 -2.63 -0.77
CA TYR A 91 -4.62 -3.33 -1.65
C TYR A 91 -4.31 -3.03 -3.12
N TYR A 92 -4.70 -3.95 -3.99
CA TYR A 92 -4.51 -3.83 -5.43
C TYR A 92 -5.66 -3.04 -6.05
N LEU A 93 -5.34 -1.99 -6.81
CA LEU A 93 -6.29 -1.17 -7.55
C LEU A 93 -6.67 -1.91 -8.84
N HIS A 94 -7.38 -3.02 -8.70
CA HIS A 94 -7.67 -4.01 -9.75
C HIS A 94 -8.39 -3.47 -11.00
N ARG A 95 -9.03 -2.29 -10.90
CA ARG A 95 -9.66 -1.61 -12.04
C ARG A 95 -8.76 -0.59 -12.73
N SER A 96 -7.54 -0.38 -12.23
CA SER A 96 -6.58 0.52 -12.86
C SER A 96 -5.77 -0.23 -13.91
N SER A 97 -5.79 0.27 -15.15
CA SER A 97 -5.01 -0.25 -16.26
C SER A 97 -3.97 0.77 -16.73
N GLY A 98 -2.76 0.27 -17.01
CA GLY A 98 -1.61 1.09 -17.42
C GLY A 98 -1.24 2.17 -16.40
N TYR A 99 -0.41 3.12 -16.84
CA TYR A 99 0.00 4.27 -16.03
C TYR A 99 0.37 5.45 -16.91
N ASP A 100 0.30 6.65 -16.34
CA ASP A 100 0.87 7.86 -16.94
C ASP A 100 1.86 8.46 -15.95
N LEU A 101 3.02 8.93 -16.41
CA LEU A 101 4.01 9.57 -15.53
C LEU A 101 3.58 10.96 -15.06
N ARG A 102 2.68 11.61 -15.80
CA ARG A 102 2.13 12.94 -15.51
C ARG A 102 0.62 12.87 -15.55
N VAL A 103 -0.03 13.37 -14.50
CA VAL A 103 -1.49 13.32 -14.35
C VAL A 103 -2.01 14.62 -13.78
N HIS A 104 -3.24 14.95 -14.15
CA HIS A 104 -4.02 15.94 -13.42
C HIS A 104 -4.59 15.29 -12.14
N PRO A 105 -4.33 15.84 -10.94
CA PRO A 105 -4.78 15.21 -9.70
C PRO A 105 -6.31 15.02 -9.68
N ARG A 106 -6.80 13.82 -9.38
CA ARG A 106 -8.22 13.43 -9.49
C ARG A 106 -8.80 13.50 -10.92
N GLY A 107 -7.95 13.56 -11.95
CA GLY A 107 -8.37 13.67 -13.36
C GLY A 107 -8.90 15.05 -13.74
N ASP A 108 -8.76 16.06 -12.88
CA ASP A 108 -9.33 17.40 -13.05
C ASP A 108 -8.37 18.33 -13.81
N PRO A 109 -8.66 18.69 -15.08
CA PRO A 109 -7.77 19.51 -15.91
C PRO A 109 -7.51 20.92 -15.37
N SER A 110 -8.37 21.42 -14.47
CA SER A 110 -8.16 22.73 -13.83
C SER A 110 -7.02 22.73 -12.82
N ARG A 111 -6.63 21.54 -12.33
CA ARG A 111 -5.53 21.39 -11.37
C ARG A 111 -4.19 21.29 -12.10
N PRO A 112 -3.10 21.86 -11.59
CA PRO A 112 -1.80 21.76 -12.24
C PRO A 112 -1.38 20.31 -12.48
N LEU A 113 -0.78 20.04 -13.64
CA LEU A 113 -0.20 18.75 -13.97
C LEU A 113 0.90 18.40 -12.95
N ARG A 114 0.89 17.16 -12.42
CA ARG A 114 1.88 16.67 -11.46
C ARG A 114 2.45 15.33 -11.89
N GLY A 115 3.66 15.01 -11.45
CA GLY A 115 4.20 13.66 -11.56
C GLY A 115 3.35 12.67 -10.76
N VAL A 116 3.16 11.46 -11.27
CA VAL A 116 2.28 10.44 -10.63
C VAL A 116 2.71 10.09 -9.21
N PHE A 117 4.00 10.16 -8.91
CA PHE A 117 4.56 9.91 -7.58
C PHE A 117 4.39 11.07 -6.59
N ALA A 118 4.06 12.27 -7.07
CA ALA A 118 3.73 13.43 -6.24
C ALA A 118 2.25 13.46 -5.83
N VAL A 119 1.45 12.46 -6.23
CA VAL A 119 0.01 12.39 -5.99
C VAL A 119 -0.44 10.95 -5.69
N ARG A 120 -1.72 10.79 -5.37
CA ARG A 120 -2.34 9.49 -5.06
C ARG A 120 -3.17 8.93 -6.22
N SER A 121 -2.74 9.15 -7.46
CA SER A 121 -3.43 8.63 -8.65
C SER A 121 -3.37 7.10 -8.70
N PRO A 122 -4.47 6.41 -9.08
CA PRO A 122 -4.47 4.95 -9.23
C PRO A 122 -3.70 4.47 -10.47
N ARG A 123 -3.56 5.30 -11.51
CA ARG A 123 -2.83 4.98 -12.75
C ARG A 123 -1.33 5.14 -12.58
N ARG A 124 -0.71 4.20 -11.86
CA ARG A 124 0.71 4.17 -11.48
C ARG A 124 1.36 2.83 -11.86
N PRO A 125 2.69 2.76 -12.05
CA PRO A 125 3.36 1.55 -12.53
C PRO A 125 3.01 0.28 -11.74
N ASN A 126 2.99 0.40 -10.41
CA ASN A 126 2.48 -0.64 -9.51
C ASN A 126 1.20 -0.11 -8.85
N PRO A 127 0.00 -0.54 -9.28
CA PRO A 127 -1.28 0.03 -8.86
C PRO A 127 -1.68 -0.47 -7.47
N ILE A 128 -0.89 -0.06 -6.47
CA ILE A 128 -1.07 -0.36 -5.05
C ILE A 128 -1.68 0.87 -4.36
N GLY A 129 -2.84 0.64 -3.74
CA GLY A 129 -3.48 1.56 -2.81
C GLY A 129 -2.97 1.32 -1.39
N VAL A 130 -2.99 2.38 -0.58
CA VAL A 130 -2.54 2.35 0.83
C VAL A 130 -3.48 3.22 1.64
N THR A 131 -4.13 2.69 2.66
CA THR A 131 -5.06 3.47 3.49
C THR A 131 -4.95 3.09 4.94
N THR A 132 -4.91 4.11 5.81
CA THR A 132 -5.09 3.91 7.25
C THR A 132 -6.58 3.77 7.55
N ALA A 133 -6.94 2.67 8.19
CA ALA A 133 -8.31 2.35 8.57
C ALA A 133 -8.39 2.01 10.06
N ARG A 134 -9.58 2.17 10.63
CA ARG A 134 -9.89 1.82 12.02
C ARG A 134 -10.63 0.50 12.04
N VAL A 135 -10.16 -0.46 12.84
CA VAL A 135 -10.86 -1.72 13.09
C VAL A 135 -12.11 -1.46 13.92
N LEU A 136 -13.25 -1.92 13.43
CA LEU A 136 -14.54 -1.90 14.12
C LEU A 136 -14.84 -3.24 14.76
N ARG A 137 -14.47 -4.35 14.10
CA ARG A 137 -14.73 -5.71 14.57
C ARG A 137 -13.77 -6.71 13.94
N VAL A 138 -13.42 -7.73 14.71
CA VAL A 138 -12.68 -8.92 14.25
C VAL A 138 -13.55 -10.14 14.51
N ALA A 139 -13.78 -10.99 13.52
CA ALA A 139 -14.53 -12.23 13.70
C ALA A 139 -14.06 -13.32 12.71
N GLY A 140 -13.32 -14.31 13.23
CA GLY A 140 -12.68 -15.33 12.39
C GLY A 140 -11.74 -14.68 11.38
N ASN A 141 -11.95 -14.94 10.09
CA ASN A 141 -11.20 -14.34 8.98
C ASN A 141 -11.79 -13.03 8.44
N LEU A 142 -12.79 -12.46 9.11
CA LEU A 142 -13.43 -11.22 8.70
C LEU A 142 -12.99 -10.06 9.59
N LEU A 143 -12.48 -9.02 8.96
CA LEU A 143 -12.07 -7.77 9.59
C LEU A 143 -12.96 -6.62 9.10
N GLU A 144 -13.78 -6.07 9.97
CA GLU A 144 -14.64 -4.93 9.66
C GLU A 144 -13.93 -3.63 10.04
N VAL A 145 -13.91 -2.66 9.11
CA VAL A 145 -13.12 -1.45 9.22
C VAL A 145 -13.90 -0.23 8.73
N VAL A 146 -13.51 0.96 9.18
CA VAL A 146 -13.93 2.25 8.60
C VAL A 146 -12.72 3.06 8.16
N GLY A 147 -12.90 3.93 7.18
CA GLY A 147 -11.83 4.77 6.63
C GLY A 147 -11.09 4.16 5.43
N LEU A 148 -11.46 2.94 5.02
CA LEU A 148 -10.96 2.28 3.80
C LEU A 148 -11.63 2.88 2.55
N ASP A 149 -10.86 3.10 1.50
CA ASP A 149 -11.30 3.68 0.21
C ASP A 149 -11.16 2.73 -0.98
N ALA A 150 -10.83 1.46 -0.72
CA ALA A 150 -10.79 0.41 -1.72
C ALA A 150 -12.20 0.13 -2.26
N LEU A 151 -12.31 -0.20 -3.54
CA LEU A 151 -13.57 -0.61 -4.16
C LEU A 151 -13.97 -2.02 -3.69
N ASP A 152 -15.25 -2.34 -3.80
CA ASP A 152 -15.72 -3.72 -3.66
C ASP A 152 -14.95 -4.68 -4.59
N GLY A 153 -14.62 -5.87 -4.08
CA GLY A 153 -13.83 -6.88 -4.75
C GLY A 153 -12.33 -6.59 -4.86
N SER A 154 -11.85 -5.46 -4.30
CA SER A 154 -10.42 -5.15 -4.36
C SER A 154 -9.59 -6.20 -3.63
N PRO A 155 -8.57 -6.80 -4.26
CA PRO A 155 -7.66 -7.72 -3.60
C PRO A 155 -6.85 -7.00 -2.52
N VAL A 156 -6.80 -7.56 -1.31
CA VAL A 156 -5.93 -7.06 -0.25
C VAL A 156 -4.59 -7.76 -0.35
N LEU A 157 -3.51 -6.98 -0.34
CA LEU A 157 -2.15 -7.48 -0.45
C LEU A 157 -1.51 -7.69 0.93
N ASP A 158 -1.79 -6.78 1.87
CA ASP A 158 -1.15 -6.79 3.18
C ASP A 158 -1.90 -5.90 4.20
N ILE A 159 -1.73 -6.20 5.49
CA ILE A 159 -2.28 -5.43 6.62
C ILE A 159 -1.16 -5.23 7.65
N LYS A 160 -0.97 -4.00 8.11
CA LYS A 160 0.00 -3.67 9.16
C LYS A 160 -0.68 -2.94 10.31
N ALA A 161 -0.23 -3.18 11.54
CA ALA A 161 -0.58 -2.30 12.65
C ALA A 161 -0.04 -0.90 12.37
N ARG A 162 -0.86 0.13 12.53
CA ARG A 162 -0.40 1.52 12.39
C ARG A 162 0.52 1.84 13.57
N SER A 163 1.70 2.37 13.26
CA SER A 163 2.64 2.87 14.26
C SER A 163 2.99 4.33 13.98
N SER A 164 2.93 5.17 15.00
CA SER A 164 3.37 6.56 14.88
C SER A 164 4.85 6.68 14.50
N SER A 165 5.68 5.71 14.85
CA SER A 165 7.13 5.69 14.52
C SER A 165 7.41 5.48 13.04
N PHE A 166 6.48 4.84 12.32
CA PHE A 166 6.66 4.47 10.91
C PHE A 166 5.73 5.24 9.97
N ASP A 167 4.53 5.60 10.45
CA ASP A 167 3.46 6.17 9.63
C ASP A 167 3.28 7.69 9.80
N SER A 168 4.10 8.30 10.66
CA SER A 168 4.22 9.76 10.77
C SER A 168 5.51 10.24 10.11
N PRO A 169 5.58 11.50 9.66
CA PRO A 169 6.85 12.08 9.22
C PRO A 169 7.93 11.88 10.28
N TYR A 170 9.11 11.42 9.86
CA TYR A 170 10.25 11.29 10.75
C TYR A 170 10.69 12.68 11.23
N VAL A 171 10.75 12.87 12.55
CA VAL A 171 11.04 14.17 13.18
C VAL A 171 12.45 14.28 13.79
N GLY A 172 13.27 13.22 13.71
CA GLY A 172 14.61 13.16 14.33
C GLY A 172 14.60 12.41 15.64
#